data_AF-A0A392R588-F1
#
_entry.id   AF-A0A392R588-F1
#
_cell.length_a   1.000
_cell.length_b   1.000
_cell.length_c   1.000
_cell.angle_alpha   90.00
_cell.angle_beta   90.00
_cell.angle_gamma   90.00
#
_symmetry.space_group_name_H-M   'P 1'
#
loop_
_entity.id
_entity.type
_entity.pdbx_description
1 polymer ?
#
loop_
_entity_poly.entity_id
_entity_poly.type
_entity_poly.pdbx_seq_one_letter_code
_entity_poly.pdbx_strand_id
1 'polypeptide(L)' 'MASDSNATNTLQSIRYNRGSLQLLDQRKLPLESVYLEIRDSNDG' A
#
# COMPACT_ATOMS: atom_id res chain seq x y z
N MET A 1 18.35 15.92 -4.10
CA MET A 1 17.50 14.72 -4.23
C MET A 1 16.19 15.19 -4.85
N ALA A 2 15.97 14.89 -6.12
CA ALA A 2 14.78 15.31 -6.83
C ALA A 2 13.57 14.62 -6.20
N SER A 3 12.62 15.39 -5.70
CA SER A 3 11.31 14.92 -5.28
C SER A 3 10.52 14.54 -6.54
N ASP A 4 10.54 13.26 -6.89
CA ASP A 4 9.75 12.68 -7.99
C ASP A 4 8.27 13.04 -7.83
N SER A 5 7.86 14.08 -8.54
CA SER A 5 6.55 14.73 -8.43
C SER A 5 5.43 13.94 -9.12
N ASN A 6 5.75 12.74 -9.63
CA ASN A 6 4.86 11.87 -10.40
C ASN A 6 4.28 10.70 -9.58
N ALA A 7 4.72 10.53 -8.32
CA ALA A 7 4.24 9.46 -7.44
C ALA A 7 2.89 9.79 -6.75
N THR A 8 2.37 11.00 -6.89
CA THR A 8 1.26 11.51 -6.06
C THR A 8 -0.11 10.91 -6.38
N ASN A 9 -0.29 10.25 -7.53
CA ASN A 9 -1.59 9.73 -7.97
C ASN A 9 -1.65 8.22 -8.21
N THR A 10 -0.58 7.46 -7.91
CA THR A 10 -0.57 6.01 -8.15
C THR A 10 -0.86 5.24 -6.86
N LEU A 11 -1.84 4.32 -6.91
CA LEU A 11 -2.05 3.37 -5.83
C LEU A 11 -0.83 2.45 -5.72
N GLN A 12 -0.27 2.35 -4.51
CA GLN A 12 0.88 1.51 -4.26
C GLN A 12 0.36 0.14 -3.82
N SER A 13 0.67 -0.94 -4.54
CA SER A 13 0.25 -2.28 -4.12
C SER A 13 0.82 -2.68 -2.76
N ILE A 14 1.99 -2.14 -2.42
CA ILE A 14 2.73 -2.39 -1.17
C ILE A 14 3.20 -1.05 -0.65
N ARG A 15 2.95 -0.77 0.64
CA ARG A 15 3.48 0.40 1.35
C ARG A 15 4.32 -0.09 2.52
N TYR A 16 5.55 0.38 2.59
CA TYR A 16 6.44 0.12 3.71
C TYR A 16 6.79 1.41 4.40
N ASN A 17 6.53 1.45 5.70
CA ASN A 17 7.10 2.42 6.62
C ASN A 17 7.89 1.64 7.67
N ARG A 18 8.92 2.25 8.27
CA ARG A 18 9.67 1.56 9.33
C ARG A 18 8.72 1.17 10.46
N GLY A 19 8.54 -0.14 10.65
CA GLY A 19 7.63 -0.71 11.65
C GLY A 19 6.19 -0.95 11.18
N SER A 20 5.87 -0.76 9.90
CA SER A 20 4.54 -1.03 9.33
C SER A 20 4.64 -1.47 7.88
N LEU A 21 3.96 -2.56 7.55
CA LEU A 21 3.82 -3.07 6.19
C LEU A 21 2.33 -3.10 5.86
N GLN A 22 1.96 -2.53 4.71
CA GLN A 22 0.58 -2.49 4.27
C GLN A 22 0.43 -2.98 2.84
N LEU A 23 -0.60 -3.77 2.58
CA LEU A 23 -0.94 -4.28 1.25
C LEU A 23 -2.28 -3.71 0.78
N LEU A 24 -2.34 -3.27 -0.46
CA LEU A 24 -3.61 -2.85 -1.08
C LEU A 24 -4.51 -4.07 -1.30
N ASP A 25 -5.75 -4.05 -0.80
CA ASP A 25 -6.73 -5.09 -1.11
C ASP A 25 -7.28 -4.90 -2.52
N GLN A 26 -6.59 -5.50 -3.49
CA GLN A 26 -6.92 -5.36 -4.90
C GLN A 26 -8.24 -6.02 -5.30
N ARG A 27 -8.81 -6.90 -4.46
CA ARG A 27 -10.13 -7.53 -4.73
C ARG A 27 -11.28 -6.53 -4.61
N LYS A 28 -11.05 -5.42 -3.88
CA LYS A 28 -12.02 -4.35 -3.71
C LYS A 28 -11.90 -3.27 -4.79
N LEU A 29 -10.85 -3.32 -5.61
CA LEU A 29 -10.71 -2.41 -6.74
C LEU A 29 -11.74 -2.76 -7.84
N PRO A 30 -12.19 -1.75 -8.61
CA PRO A 30 -11.85 -0.32 -8.48
C PRO A 30 -12.71 0.44 -7.45
N LEU A 31 -13.67 -0.23 -6.81
CA LEU A 31 -14.72 0.40 -6.00
C LEU A 31 -14.18 0.98 -4.68
N GLU A 32 -13.29 0.27 -3.99
CA GLU A 32 -12.63 0.73 -2.76
C GLU A 32 -11.12 0.57 -2.83
N SER A 33 -10.39 1.54 -2.29
CA SER A 33 -8.92 1.50 -2.15
C SER A 33 -8.54 1.37 -0.67
N VAL A 34 -8.57 0.15 -0.15
CA VAL A 34 -8.30 -0.16 1.27
C VAL A 34 -6.96 -0.87 1.41
N TYR A 35 -6.22 -0.55 2.47
CA TYR A 35 -4.94 -1.19 2.79
C TYR A 35 -5.08 -2.08 4.04
N LEU A 36 -4.54 -3.29 3.96
CA LEU A 36 -4.43 -4.26 5.03
C LEU A 36 -3.10 -4.07 5.75
N GLU A 37 -3.11 -3.94 7.07
CA GLU A 37 -1.90 -3.95 7.89
C GLU A 37 -1.40 -5.39 8.05
N ILE A 38 -0.13 -5.63 7.72
CA ILE A 38 0.52 -6.93 7.86
C ILE A 38 1.35 -6.90 9.14
N ARG A 39 0.91 -7.64 10.16
CA ARG A 39 1.56 -7.66 11.47
C ARG A 39 2.56 -8.82 11.60
N ASP A 40 2.22 -9.95 10.99
CA ASP A 40 3.06 -11.14 11.00
C ASP A 40 2.89 -11.99 9.73
N SER A 41 3.60 -13.10 9.64
CA SER A 41 3.63 -13.97 8.45
C SER A 41 2.33 -14.74 8.19
N ASN A 42 1.37 -14.71 9.13
CA ASN A 42 0.05 -15.29 8.94
C ASN A 42 -0.93 -14.29 8.32
N ASP A 43 -0.60 -12.99 8.30
CA ASP A 43 -1.38 -11.96 7.62
C ASP A 43 -1.02 -11.92 6.12
N GLY A 44 -1.99 -12.23 5.25
CA GLY A 44 -1.86 -12.26 3.78
C GLY A 44 -3.00 -13.02 3.10
#